data_AF-A0A2V9MP54-F1
#
_entry.id   AF-A0A2V9MP54-F1
#
_cell.length_a   1.000
_cell.length_b   1.000
_cell.length_c   1.000
_cell.angle_alpha   90.00
_cell.angle_beta   90.00
_cell.angle_gamma   90.00
#
_symmetry.space_group_name_H-M   'P 1'
#
loop_
_entity.id
_entity.type
_entity.pdbx_description
1 polymer ?
#
loop_
_entity_poly.entity_id
_entity_poly.type
_entity_poly.pdbx_seq_one_letter_code
_entity_poly.pdbx_strand_id
1 'polypeptide(L)'
;YLNYHLPAEDLTVVFLSLSEIRSARLIRERVTTPDPQGHGTTTQFLRYVELELAGDVAPLATALEAEITEKAPMEKRWYGKGSTLYQDHPARMQAPPFLQMHWQVAPGAKKFLSALRPYTTIAETVSLSEDLTNLQSLSRDEQQKRLRELARRGETIAAVYMARKLYGCGLVEAKEMVDGLRTQSGAGA
;
A
#
# COMPACT_ATOMS: atom_id res chain seq x y z
N TYR A 1 -7.72 14.23 -12.02
CA TYR A 1 -7.29 13.22 -11.02
C TYR A 1 -6.59 12.10 -11.78
N LEU A 2 -5.53 11.48 -11.27
CA LEU A 2 -4.68 10.57 -12.07
C LEU A 2 -5.40 9.31 -12.60
N ASN A 3 -6.58 8.97 -12.05
CA ASN A 3 -7.49 7.91 -12.53
C ASN A 3 -8.85 8.47 -13.00
N TYR A 4 -8.90 9.70 -13.52
CA TYR A 4 -10.16 10.41 -13.87
C TYR A 4 -11.07 9.74 -14.91
N HIS A 5 -10.61 8.67 -15.56
CA HIS A 5 -11.40 7.90 -16.50
C HIS A 5 -12.28 6.82 -15.83
N LEU A 6 -12.11 6.59 -14.52
CA LEU A 6 -12.97 5.67 -13.79
C LEU A 6 -14.39 6.26 -13.64
N PRO A 7 -15.45 5.42 -13.69
CA PRO A 7 -16.83 5.86 -13.58
C PRO A 7 -17.07 6.75 -12.36
N ALA A 8 -17.84 7.83 -12.53
CA ALA A 8 -18.24 8.70 -11.41
C ALA A 8 -19.15 7.99 -10.37
N GLU A 9 -19.64 6.81 -10.72
CA GLU A 9 -20.48 5.94 -9.91
C GLU A 9 -19.66 5.09 -8.90
N ASP A 10 -18.32 5.04 -9.04
CA ASP A 10 -17.45 4.34 -8.10
C ASP A 10 -17.44 5.06 -6.76
N LEU A 11 -17.83 4.34 -5.71
CA LEU A 11 -17.86 4.82 -4.33
C LEU A 11 -16.45 5.23 -3.88
N THR A 12 -16.16 6.53 -3.99
CA THR A 12 -14.87 7.10 -3.59
C THR A 12 -14.83 7.48 -2.10
N VAL A 13 -15.97 7.34 -1.39
CA VAL A 13 -16.14 7.82 -0.01
C VAL A 13 -16.75 6.73 0.86
N VAL A 14 -16.07 6.41 1.95
CA VAL A 14 -16.55 5.54 3.02
C VAL A 14 -16.78 6.39 4.27
N PHE A 15 -17.94 6.25 4.89
CA PHE A 15 -18.25 6.86 6.18
C PHE A 15 -18.05 5.84 7.29
N LEU A 16 -17.24 6.21 8.28
CA LEU A 16 -17.03 5.44 9.49
C LEU A 16 -17.61 6.23 10.66
N SER A 17 -18.51 5.62 11.43
CA SER A 17 -18.98 6.23 12.66
C SER A 17 -17.84 6.21 13.70
N LEU A 18 -17.74 7.28 14.50
CA LEU A 18 -16.77 7.32 15.59
C LEU A 18 -17.01 6.21 16.62
N SER A 19 -18.26 5.74 16.77
CA SER A 19 -18.63 4.62 17.63
C SER A 19 -18.11 3.27 17.13
N GLU A 20 -17.81 3.17 15.83
CA GLU A 20 -17.26 1.95 15.21
C GLU A 20 -15.74 1.89 15.34
N ILE A 21 -15.08 2.93 15.89
CA ILE A 21 -13.63 2.94 16.10
C ILE A 21 -13.36 2.52 17.54
N ARG A 22 -12.90 1.29 17.74
CA ARG A 22 -12.53 0.79 19.07
C ARG A 22 -11.24 1.41 19.59
N SER A 23 -10.26 1.51 18.70
CA SER A 23 -9.00 2.16 19.00
C SER A 23 -8.39 2.78 17.74
N ALA A 24 -7.51 3.76 17.95
CA ALA A 24 -6.73 4.36 16.89
C ALA A 24 -5.27 4.51 17.31
N ARG A 25 -4.32 4.35 16.39
CA ARG A 25 -2.90 4.59 16.66
C ARG A 25 -2.17 5.23 15.50
N LEU A 26 -1.06 5.88 15.85
CA LEU A 26 -0.08 6.36 14.89
C LEU A 26 0.97 5.27 14.66
N ILE A 27 1.26 4.98 13.40
CA ILE A 27 2.39 4.15 12.99
C ILE A 27 3.36 5.04 12.24
N ARG A 28 4.63 5.02 12.66
CA ARG A 28 5.73 5.71 11.99
C ARG A 28 6.63 4.64 11.41
N GLU A 29 6.75 4.60 10.09
CA GLU A 29 7.54 3.60 9.41
C GLU A 29 8.72 4.29 8.73
N ARG A 30 9.93 3.81 9.01
CA ARG A 30 11.14 4.18 8.31
C ARG A 30 11.49 3.04 7.35
N VAL A 31 11.49 3.30 6.05
CA VAL A 31 11.89 2.32 5.04
C VAL A 31 13.18 2.77 4.41
N THR A 32 14.20 1.91 4.39
CA THR A 32 15.44 2.16 3.67
C THR A 32 15.51 1.21 2.49
N THR A 33 15.58 1.74 1.28
CA THR A 33 15.72 0.97 0.04
C THR A 33 17.05 1.29 -0.64
N PRO A 34 17.61 0.36 -1.43
CA PRO A 34 18.63 0.71 -2.40
C PRO A 34 18.14 1.82 -3.33
N ASP A 35 19.02 2.78 -3.66
CA ASP A 35 18.72 3.78 -4.68
C ASP A 35 18.70 3.12 -6.07
N PRO A 36 17.58 3.14 -6.80
CA PRO A 36 17.51 2.58 -8.15
C PRO A 36 18.30 3.41 -9.18
N GLN A 37 18.65 4.67 -8.89
CA GLN A 37 19.34 5.58 -9.80
C GLN A 37 20.86 5.68 -9.53
N GLY A 38 21.38 5.06 -8.47
CA GLY A 38 22.77 5.21 -8.05
C GLY A 38 23.30 4.08 -7.16
N HIS A 39 24.45 4.32 -6.52
CA HIS A 39 25.08 3.38 -5.57
C HIS A 39 24.72 3.67 -4.10
N GLY A 40 23.69 4.48 -3.86
CA GLY A 40 23.27 4.91 -2.54
C GLY A 40 22.09 4.14 -1.97
N THR A 41 21.56 4.67 -0.86
CA THR A 41 20.30 4.22 -0.26
C THR A 41 19.35 5.40 -0.15
N THR A 42 18.06 5.14 -0.28
CA THR A 42 17.00 6.11 -0.06
C THR A 42 16.27 5.74 1.22
N THR A 43 16.10 6.69 2.13
CA THR A 43 15.26 6.52 3.33
C THR A 43 13.96 7.29 3.17
N GLN A 44 12.84 6.59 3.35
CA GLN A 44 11.50 7.15 3.38
C GLN A 44 10.94 7.09 4.80
N PHE A 45 10.18 8.12 5.18
CA PHE A 45 9.45 8.18 6.44
C PHE A 45 7.95 8.22 6.16
N LEU A 46 7.31 7.06 6.30
CA LEU A 46 5.89 6.88 6.10
C LEU A 46 5.17 7.04 7.45
N ARG A 47 3.95 7.56 7.39
CA ARG A 47 3.10 7.75 8.56
C ARG A 47 1.76 7.12 8.26
N TYR A 48 1.29 6.25 9.12
CA TYR A 48 -0.02 5.66 8.98
C TYR A 48 -0.87 5.95 10.21
N VAL A 49 -2.15 6.16 9.96
CA VAL A 49 -3.18 6.04 10.98
C VAL A 49 -3.76 4.65 10.85
N GLU A 50 -3.76 3.90 11.93
CA GLU A 50 -4.43 2.61 12.00
C GLU A 50 -5.64 2.73 12.92
N LEU A 51 -6.78 2.23 12.45
CA LEU A 51 -8.03 2.17 13.18
C LEU A 51 -8.40 0.70 13.39
N GLU A 52 -8.67 0.35 14.64
CA GLU A 52 -9.32 -0.92 14.98
C GLU A 52 -10.83 -0.71 14.92
N LEU A 53 -11.49 -1.38 13.99
CA LEU A 53 -12.92 -1.23 13.76
C LEU A 53 -13.73 -2.25 14.58
N ALA A 54 -14.84 -1.80 15.15
CA ALA A 54 -15.83 -2.60 15.85
C ALA A 54 -17.06 -2.74 14.95
N GLY A 55 -17.07 -3.75 14.10
CA GLY A 55 -18.18 -4.02 13.17
C GLY A 55 -17.83 -5.09 12.14
N ASP A 56 -18.77 -5.35 11.22
CA ASP A 56 -18.48 -6.17 10.06
C ASP A 56 -17.65 -5.36 9.05
N VAL A 57 -16.36 -5.69 8.97
CA VAL A 57 -15.41 -5.07 8.06
C VAL A 57 -15.25 -5.83 6.74
N ALA A 58 -15.92 -6.97 6.58
CA ALA A 58 -15.78 -7.81 5.39
C ALA A 58 -16.16 -7.06 4.09
N PRO A 59 -17.25 -6.26 4.04
CA PRO A 59 -17.58 -5.48 2.84
C PRO A 59 -16.49 -4.47 2.49
N LEU A 60 -15.95 -3.76 3.49
CA LEU A 60 -14.88 -2.79 3.29
C LEU A 60 -13.58 -3.45 2.83
N ALA A 61 -13.21 -4.57 3.45
CA ALA A 61 -12.02 -5.34 3.06
C ALA A 61 -12.14 -5.84 1.61
N THR A 62 -13.31 -6.32 1.22
CA THR A 62 -13.59 -6.79 -0.14
C THR A 62 -13.50 -5.66 -1.15
N ALA A 63 -14.08 -4.49 -0.85
CA ALA A 63 -14.03 -3.32 -1.71
C ALA A 63 -12.60 -2.80 -1.92
N LEU A 64 -11.80 -2.71 -0.84
CA LEU A 64 -10.41 -2.27 -0.91
C LEU A 64 -9.54 -3.25 -1.71
N GLU A 65 -9.76 -4.57 -1.57
CA GLU A 65 -9.01 -5.56 -2.35
C GLU A 65 -9.44 -5.57 -3.83
N ALA A 66 -10.73 -5.31 -4.11
CA ALA A 66 -11.22 -5.13 -5.48
C ALA A 66 -10.55 -3.93 -6.16
N GLU A 67 -10.40 -2.80 -5.46
CA GLU A 67 -9.69 -1.62 -5.96
C GLU A 67 -8.20 -1.92 -6.23
N ILE A 68 -7.52 -2.63 -5.33
CA ILE A 68 -6.10 -3.01 -5.50
C ILE A 68 -5.89 -3.93 -6.71
N THR A 69 -6.88 -4.79 -6.99
CA THR A 69 -6.80 -5.79 -8.08
C THR A 69 -7.37 -5.27 -9.40
N GLU A 70 -7.90 -4.05 -9.42
CA GLU A 70 -8.49 -3.45 -10.59
C GLU A 70 -7.47 -3.29 -11.72
N LYS A 71 -7.88 -3.66 -12.93
CA LYS A 71 -7.05 -3.55 -14.13
C LYS A 71 -7.41 -2.30 -14.90
N ALA A 72 -6.37 -1.57 -15.25
CA ALA A 72 -6.43 -0.41 -16.10
C ALA A 72 -7.21 -0.70 -17.41
N PRO A 73 -8.26 0.09 -17.74
CA PRO A 73 -9.05 -0.13 -18.95
C PRO A 73 -8.18 0.04 -20.21
N MET A 74 -8.34 -0.84 -21.19
CA MET A 74 -7.52 -0.81 -22.40
C MET A 74 -8.07 0.20 -23.40
N GLU A 75 -7.35 1.31 -23.58
CA GLU A 75 -7.68 2.37 -24.53
C GLU A 75 -7.07 2.11 -25.91
N LYS A 76 -7.88 2.22 -26.96
CA LYS A 76 -7.38 2.19 -28.34
C LYS A 76 -6.97 3.61 -28.76
N ARG A 77 -5.69 3.80 -29.06
CA ARG A 77 -5.12 5.03 -29.61
C ARG A 77 -4.70 4.82 -31.06
N TRP A 78 -4.45 5.90 -31.79
CA TRP A 78 -4.13 5.86 -33.23
C TRP A 78 -2.84 5.08 -33.56
N TYR A 79 -1.92 4.95 -32.60
CA TYR A 79 -0.65 4.23 -32.74
C TYR A 79 -0.60 2.91 -31.94
N GLY A 80 -1.72 2.42 -31.40
CA GLY A 80 -1.74 1.16 -30.66
C GLY A 80 -2.76 1.13 -29.53
N LYS A 81 -2.65 0.12 -28.66
CA LYS A 81 -3.44 0.01 -27.44
C LYS A 81 -2.58 0.40 -26.25
N GLY A 82 -3.11 1.25 -25.38
CA GLY A 82 -2.45 1.69 -24.16
C GLY A 82 -3.38 1.47 -22.96
N SER A 83 -2.80 1.38 -21.78
CA SER A 83 -3.55 1.29 -20.55
C SER A 83 -2.76 1.98 -19.45
N THR A 84 -3.41 2.79 -18.62
CA THR A 84 -2.76 3.54 -17.55
C THR A 84 -3.67 3.56 -16.34
N LEU A 85 -3.13 3.11 -15.21
CA LEU A 85 -3.76 3.19 -13.90
C LEU A 85 -2.69 3.62 -12.90
N TYR A 86 -2.99 4.66 -12.14
CA TYR A 86 -2.16 5.09 -11.04
C TYR A 86 -2.41 4.18 -9.84
N GLN A 87 -1.34 3.54 -9.37
CA GLN A 87 -1.38 2.45 -8.38
C GLN A 87 -0.90 2.95 -7.02
N ASP A 88 -1.62 3.92 -6.48
CA ASP A 88 -1.40 4.44 -5.13
C ASP A 88 -2.64 4.15 -4.30
N HIS A 89 -2.50 3.21 -3.37
CA HIS A 89 -3.60 2.75 -2.51
C HIS A 89 -3.30 3.20 -1.08
N PRO A 90 -3.70 4.43 -0.70
CA PRO A 90 -3.38 4.99 0.61
C PRO A 90 -4.12 4.29 1.74
N ALA A 91 -5.25 3.64 1.49
CA ALA A 91 -6.00 2.87 2.48
C ALA A 91 -5.94 1.37 2.19
N ARG A 92 -5.77 0.56 3.24
CA ARG A 92 -5.77 -0.91 3.14
C ARG A 92 -6.20 -1.57 4.44
N MET A 93 -6.79 -2.76 4.34
CA MET A 93 -6.94 -3.65 5.48
C MET A 93 -5.65 -4.41 5.70
N GLN A 94 -4.91 -4.11 6.77
CA GLN A 94 -3.66 -4.83 7.09
C GLN A 94 -3.96 -6.25 7.56
N ALA A 95 -4.94 -6.37 8.46
CA ALA A 95 -5.55 -7.61 8.90
C ALA A 95 -6.90 -7.21 9.53
N PRO A 96 -8.02 -7.92 9.31
CA PRO A 96 -9.25 -7.61 10.03
C PRO A 96 -9.01 -7.68 11.56
N PRO A 97 -9.46 -6.68 12.36
CA PRO A 97 -10.28 -5.52 12.01
C PRO A 97 -9.50 -4.18 11.83
N PHE A 98 -8.20 -4.25 11.53
CA PHE A 98 -7.31 -3.10 11.42
C PHE A 98 -7.29 -2.50 10.00
N LEU A 99 -7.89 -1.32 9.89
CA LEU A 99 -7.79 -0.45 8.72
C LEU A 99 -6.58 0.46 8.87
N GLN A 100 -5.69 0.46 7.88
CA GLN A 100 -4.49 1.29 7.87
C GLN A 100 -4.55 2.29 6.71
N MET A 101 -4.25 3.55 7.02
CA MET A 101 -4.28 4.65 6.05
C MET A 101 -2.96 5.41 6.06
N HIS A 102 -2.32 5.54 4.91
CA HIS A 102 -1.16 6.39 4.70
C HIS A 102 -1.58 7.85 4.86
N TRP A 103 -0.98 8.53 5.84
CA TRP A 103 -1.41 9.84 6.29
C TRP A 103 -0.51 10.94 5.75
N GLN A 104 -0.85 11.44 4.55
CA GLN A 104 -0.22 12.60 3.91
C GLN A 104 -1.21 13.76 3.68
N VAL A 105 -2.22 13.87 4.53
CA VAL A 105 -3.30 14.87 4.41
C VAL A 105 -3.39 15.77 5.64
N ALA A 106 -4.09 16.90 5.49
CA ALA A 106 -4.45 17.79 6.59
C ALA A 106 -5.81 17.39 7.20
N PRO A 107 -6.01 17.46 8.53
CA PRO A 107 -5.01 17.83 9.54
C PRO A 107 -3.95 16.73 9.73
N GLY A 108 -2.76 17.10 10.20
CA GLY A 108 -1.70 16.12 10.45
C GLY A 108 -2.12 15.04 11.46
N ALA A 109 -1.56 13.82 11.34
CA ALA A 109 -2.02 12.63 12.07
C ALA A 109 -2.16 12.83 13.59
N LYS A 110 -1.23 13.55 14.23
CA LYS A 110 -1.32 13.84 15.68
C LYS A 110 -2.55 14.68 16.05
N LYS A 111 -2.87 15.68 15.22
CA LYS A 111 -4.05 16.54 15.42
C LYS A 111 -5.33 15.76 15.15
N PHE A 112 -5.34 14.92 14.12
CA PHE A 112 -6.44 13.98 13.86
C PHE A 112 -6.69 13.05 15.05
N LEU A 113 -5.66 12.36 15.56
CA LEU A 113 -5.78 11.46 16.71
C LEU A 113 -6.22 12.20 17.99
N SER A 114 -5.78 13.44 18.16
CA SER A 114 -6.22 14.29 19.27
C SER A 114 -7.72 14.62 19.18
N ALA A 115 -8.25 14.81 17.96
CA ALA A 115 -9.68 15.01 17.72
C ALA A 115 -10.50 13.73 17.93
N LEU A 116 -9.91 12.55 17.70
CA LEU A 116 -10.55 11.26 17.98
C LEU A 116 -10.58 10.88 19.46
N ARG A 117 -9.64 11.39 20.26
CA ARG A 117 -9.45 11.04 21.68
C ARG A 117 -10.73 11.09 22.55
N PRO A 118 -11.70 12.00 22.35
CA PRO A 118 -12.94 11.98 23.13
C PRO A 118 -13.87 10.79 22.83
N TYR A 119 -13.70 10.14 21.68
CA TYR A 119 -14.64 9.13 21.18
C TYR A 119 -14.05 7.70 21.19
N THR A 120 -12.72 7.57 21.27
CA THR A 120 -12.05 6.27 21.17
C THR A 120 -10.73 6.25 21.96
N THR A 121 -10.19 5.06 22.16
CA THR A 121 -8.89 4.88 22.83
C THR A 121 -7.76 5.11 21.83
N ILE A 122 -6.86 6.04 22.14
CA ILE A 122 -5.63 6.24 21.37
C ILE A 122 -4.53 5.33 21.94
N ALA A 123 -4.21 4.27 21.21
CA ALA A 123 -3.17 3.33 21.60
C ALA A 123 -1.76 3.90 21.38
N GLU A 124 -0.75 3.19 21.87
CA GLU A 124 0.65 3.62 21.77
C GLU A 124 1.11 3.76 20.31
N THR A 125 1.96 4.76 20.06
CA THR A 125 2.57 4.96 18.75
C THR A 125 3.56 3.85 18.46
N VAL A 126 3.39 3.16 17.33
CA VAL A 126 4.33 2.12 16.90
C VAL A 126 5.35 2.74 15.95
N SER A 127 6.63 2.48 16.18
CA SER A 127 7.71 2.86 15.25
C SER A 127 8.27 1.60 14.60
N LEU A 128 8.14 1.51 13.28
CA LEU A 128 8.66 0.43 12.46
C LEU A 128 9.90 0.92 11.71
N SER A 129 10.90 0.07 11.60
CA SER A 129 12.08 0.31 10.76
C SER A 129 12.31 -0.91 9.89
N GLU A 130 12.29 -0.68 8.59
CA GLU A 130 12.54 -1.70 7.58
C GLU A 130 13.78 -1.31 6.78
N ASP A 131 14.77 -2.21 6.77
CA ASP A 131 15.94 -2.09 5.93
C ASP A 131 15.87 -3.13 4.82
N LEU A 132 15.67 -2.67 3.59
CA LEU A 132 15.55 -3.48 2.39
C LEU A 132 16.84 -3.44 1.55
N THR A 133 17.94 -2.95 2.12
CA THR A 133 19.24 -2.89 1.41
C THR A 133 19.90 -4.25 1.27
N ASN A 134 19.63 -5.18 2.20
CA ASN A 134 20.22 -6.51 2.21
C ASN A 134 19.17 -7.63 2.07
N LEU A 135 18.32 -7.55 1.03
CA LEU A 135 17.32 -8.59 0.76
C LEU A 135 17.96 -9.94 0.38
N GLN A 136 19.20 -9.94 -0.13
CA GLN A 136 19.89 -11.16 -0.56
C GLN A 136 20.17 -12.13 0.60
N SER A 137 20.32 -11.63 1.83
CA SER A 137 20.53 -12.49 3.00
C SER A 137 19.25 -13.13 3.54
N LEU A 138 18.08 -12.74 3.03
CA LEU A 138 16.78 -13.28 3.46
C LEU A 138 16.44 -14.57 2.69
N SER A 139 15.53 -15.36 3.27
CA SER A 139 14.95 -16.51 2.57
C SER A 139 14.15 -16.07 1.33
N ARG A 140 13.94 -16.97 0.37
CA ARG A 140 13.19 -16.67 -0.86
C ARG A 140 11.76 -16.20 -0.56
N ASP A 141 11.11 -16.78 0.43
CA ASP A 141 9.74 -16.43 0.82
C ASP A 141 9.69 -15.03 1.43
N GLU A 142 10.66 -14.68 2.27
CA GLU A 142 10.80 -13.34 2.82
C GLU A 142 11.13 -12.30 1.74
N GLN A 143 12.02 -12.62 0.81
CA GLN A 143 12.32 -11.75 -0.34
C GLN A 143 11.05 -11.44 -1.14
N GLN A 144 10.26 -12.47 -1.48
CA GLN A 144 8.99 -12.30 -2.19
C GLN A 144 7.97 -11.51 -1.37
N LYS A 145 7.89 -11.75 -0.06
CA LYS A 145 7.03 -10.97 0.84
C LYS A 145 7.39 -9.49 0.84
N ARG A 146 8.68 -9.15 0.97
CA ARG A 146 9.17 -7.76 0.94
C ARG A 146 8.93 -7.07 -0.40
N LEU A 147 9.15 -7.77 -1.51
CA LEU A 147 8.85 -7.26 -2.85
C LEU A 147 7.35 -7.00 -3.02
N ARG A 148 6.51 -7.90 -2.52
CA ARG A 148 5.04 -7.74 -2.53
C ARG A 148 4.61 -6.53 -1.71
N GLU A 149 5.17 -6.35 -0.51
CA GLU A 149 4.87 -5.19 0.35
C GLU A 149 5.20 -3.87 -0.34
N LEU A 150 6.36 -3.75 -1.00
CA LEU A 150 6.70 -2.56 -1.77
C LEU A 150 5.77 -2.33 -2.96
N ALA A 151 5.44 -3.39 -3.70
CA ALA A 151 4.50 -3.30 -4.80
C ALA A 151 3.11 -2.82 -4.31
N ARG A 152 2.63 -3.34 -3.17
CA ARG A 152 1.36 -2.88 -2.56
C ARG A 152 1.41 -1.43 -2.08
N ARG A 153 2.58 -0.91 -1.71
CA ARG A 153 2.78 0.49 -1.30
C ARG A 153 2.88 1.46 -2.50
N GLY A 154 2.78 0.97 -3.74
CA GLY A 154 2.96 1.79 -4.94
C GLY A 154 4.42 2.04 -5.33
N GLU A 155 5.38 1.51 -4.56
CA GLU A 155 6.84 1.65 -4.75
C GLU A 155 7.36 0.73 -5.87
N THR A 156 6.70 0.79 -7.03
CA THR A 156 6.88 -0.15 -8.13
C THR A 156 8.28 -0.09 -8.72
N ILE A 157 8.88 1.10 -8.83
CA ILE A 157 10.24 1.28 -9.36
C ILE A 157 11.26 0.58 -8.45
N ALA A 158 11.17 0.80 -7.13
CA ALA A 158 12.04 0.17 -6.16
C ALA A 158 11.85 -1.36 -6.15
N ALA A 159 10.61 -1.84 -6.17
CA ALA A 159 10.30 -3.27 -6.24
C ALA A 159 10.89 -3.93 -7.49
N VAL A 160 10.71 -3.33 -8.67
CA VAL A 160 11.26 -3.85 -9.94
C VAL A 160 12.78 -3.82 -9.93
N TYR A 161 13.40 -2.74 -9.46
CA TYR A 161 14.85 -2.65 -9.34
C TYR A 161 15.42 -3.77 -8.46
N MET A 162 14.80 -4.02 -7.30
CA MET A 162 15.25 -5.06 -6.39
C MET A 162 15.00 -6.46 -6.92
N ALA A 163 13.89 -6.71 -7.61
CA ALA A 163 13.63 -8.00 -8.26
C ALA A 163 14.73 -8.33 -9.29
N ARG A 164 15.16 -7.34 -10.09
CA ARG A 164 16.30 -7.49 -11.02
C ARG A 164 17.60 -7.82 -10.29
N LYS A 165 17.87 -7.17 -9.16
CA LYS A 165 19.09 -7.40 -8.37
C LYS A 165 19.09 -8.75 -7.64
N LEU A 166 17.92 -9.24 -7.22
CA LEU A 166 17.77 -10.50 -6.51
C LEU A 166 17.80 -11.71 -7.44
N TYR A 167 17.10 -11.62 -8.57
CA TYR A 167 16.89 -12.76 -9.48
C TYR A 167 17.70 -12.68 -10.77
N GLY A 168 18.44 -11.59 -11.00
CA GLY A 168 19.26 -11.41 -12.21
C GLY A 168 18.45 -11.25 -13.50
N CYS A 169 17.15 -10.99 -13.40
CA CYS A 169 16.23 -10.96 -14.54
C CYS A 169 16.22 -9.61 -15.29
N GLY A 170 15.69 -9.64 -16.51
CA GLY A 170 15.49 -8.45 -17.34
C GLY A 170 14.45 -7.48 -16.76
N LEU A 171 14.39 -6.25 -17.29
CA LEU A 171 13.43 -5.25 -16.81
C LEU A 171 11.96 -5.69 -16.99
N VAL A 172 11.65 -6.32 -18.13
CA VAL A 172 10.30 -6.81 -18.45
C VAL A 172 9.92 -7.94 -17.50
N GLU A 173 10.79 -8.95 -17.35
CA GLU A 173 10.57 -10.09 -16.46
C GLU A 173 10.42 -9.67 -15.00
N ALA A 174 11.25 -8.71 -14.53
CA ALA A 174 11.14 -8.16 -13.20
C ALA A 174 9.83 -7.42 -12.96
N LYS A 175 9.35 -6.68 -13.97
CA LYS A 175 8.05 -6.01 -13.92
C LYS A 175 6.91 -7.03 -13.86
N GLU A 176 6.91 -8.03 -14.73
CA GLU A 176 5.91 -9.10 -14.73
C GLU A 176 5.88 -9.86 -13.40
N MET A 177 7.04 -10.12 -12.80
CA MET A 177 7.14 -10.74 -11.49
C MET A 177 6.49 -9.87 -10.39
N VAL A 178 6.82 -8.58 -10.34
CA VAL A 178 6.27 -7.64 -9.36
C VAL A 178 4.75 -7.47 -9.54
N ASP A 179 4.28 -7.39 -10.78
CA ASP A 179 2.85 -7.31 -11.10
C ASP A 179 2.12 -8.62 -10.75
N GLY A 180 2.76 -9.78 -10.96
CA GLY A 180 2.24 -11.09 -10.55
C GLY A 180 2.13 -11.25 -9.04
N LEU A 181 3.11 -10.77 -8.27
CA LEU A 181 3.11 -10.83 -6.80
C LEU A 181 1.96 -10.05 -6.16
N ARG A 182 1.47 -9.00 -6.83
CA ARG A 182 0.28 -8.25 -6.41
C ARG A 182 -1.01 -9.07 -6.58
N THR A 183 -1.13 -9.80 -7.69
CA THR A 183 -2.34 -10.54 -8.03
C THR A 183 -2.53 -11.80 -7.17
N GLN A 184 -1.44 -12.43 -6.73
CA GLN A 184 -1.49 -13.68 -5.95
C GLN A 184 -2.02 -13.53 -4.51
N SER A 185 -2.22 -12.31 -4.01
CA SER A 185 -2.78 -12.09 -2.67
C SER A 185 -4.29 -12.30 -2.57
N GLY A 186 -5.01 -12.45 -3.69
CA GLY A 186 -6.46 -12.75 -3.71
C GLY A 186 -6.82 -14.24 -3.79
N ALA A 187 -5.85 -15.16 -3.89
CA ALA A 187 -6.10 -16.59 -4.11
C ALA A 187 -5.80 -17.49 -2.88
N GLY A 188 -5.61 -16.90 -1.71
CA GLY A 188 -5.29 -17.60 -0.48
C GLY A 188 -6.22 -17.21 0.66
N ALA A 189 -7.49 -17.59 0.56
CA ALA A 189 -8.44 -17.72 1.66
C ALA A 189 -9.28 -18.98 1.41
#